data_AF-A0A6J7ZWE6-F1
#
_entry.id   AF-A0A6J7ZWE6-F1
#
_cell.length_a   1.000
_cell.length_b   1.000
_cell.length_c   1.000
_cell.angle_alpha   90.00
_cell.angle_beta   90.00
_cell.angle_gamma   90.00
#
_symmetry.space_group_name_H-M   'P 1'
#
loop_
_entity.id
_entity.type
_entity.pdbx_description
1 polymer ?
#
loop_
_entity_poly.entity_id
_entity_poly.type
_entity_poly.pdbx_seq_one_letter_code
_entity_poly.pdbx_strand_id
1 'polypeptide(L)'
;MLRGLKTEIMLRGLKAEIMLRELKAEIMLRGLLAKVMLRGLKADIMLRGLKAEIMLRGSKAKIMLRGLKAKIMAKVMLRGFAAKEMRRGLKAKVMLRGLVAKVMLIGLIAKLMLRGLVAEVMLRGLLAKVIRRGLLAKVMLRGLKAKVML
;
A
#
# COMPACT_ATOMS: atom_id res chain seq x y z
N MET A 1 0.23 6.06 20.85
CA MET A 1 0.32 4.69 20.29
C MET A 1 -0.97 3.96 20.62
N LEU A 2 -1.59 3.22 19.68
CA LEU A 2 -2.80 2.42 19.97
C LEU A 2 -2.52 0.93 19.74
N ARG A 3 -3.00 0.07 20.65
CA ARG A 3 -2.79 -1.39 20.62
C ARG A 3 -4.04 -2.15 21.08
N GLY A 4 -4.28 -3.32 20.50
CA GLY A 4 -5.27 -4.29 20.99
C GLY A 4 -6.75 -3.90 20.78
N LEU A 5 -7.02 -2.87 19.99
CA LEU A 5 -8.39 -2.41 19.76
C LEU A 5 -9.13 -3.31 18.76
N LYS A 6 -10.41 -3.53 19.06
CA LYS A 6 -11.37 -4.19 18.18
C LYS A 6 -12.53 -3.23 17.89
N THR A 7 -12.23 -2.15 17.17
CA THR A 7 -13.12 -1.00 16.97
C THR A 7 -12.92 -0.37 15.60
N GLU A 8 -13.71 0.66 15.25
CA GLU A 8 -13.40 1.56 14.16
C GLU A 8 -12.43 2.66 14.63
N ILE A 9 -11.49 3.07 13.76
CA ILE A 9 -10.56 4.18 14.01
C ILE A 9 -10.67 5.18 12.86
N MET A 10 -11.15 6.38 13.16
CA MET A 10 -11.19 7.49 12.23
C MET A 10 -10.27 8.61 12.69
N LEU A 11 -9.26 8.94 11.89
CA LEU A 11 -8.37 10.09 12.14
C LEU A 11 -8.36 11.03 10.93
N ARG A 12 -8.48 12.34 11.21
CA ARG A 12 -8.52 13.38 10.18
C ARG A 12 -7.64 14.57 10.55
N GLY A 13 -6.96 15.15 9.55
CA GLY A 13 -6.29 16.45 9.69
C GLY A 13 -5.07 16.47 10.63
N LEU A 14 -4.53 15.32 11.01
CA LEU A 14 -3.41 15.27 11.96
C LEU A 14 -2.06 15.54 11.30
N LYS A 15 -1.21 16.22 12.04
CA LYS A 15 0.23 16.33 11.81
C LYS A 15 0.97 15.65 12.97
N ALA A 16 1.19 14.35 12.87
CA ALA A 16 1.73 13.55 13.97
C ALA A 16 2.39 12.26 13.49
N GLU A 17 3.10 11.58 14.38
CA GLU A 17 3.45 10.17 14.17
C GLU A 17 2.34 9.26 14.72
N ILE A 18 1.87 8.32 13.90
CA ILE A 18 0.81 7.38 14.26
C ILE A 18 1.39 5.98 14.25
N MET A 19 1.29 5.29 15.38
CA MET A 19 1.66 3.89 15.51
C MET A 19 0.48 3.06 15.99
N LEU A 20 0.03 2.13 15.13
CA LEU A 20 -1.04 1.18 15.40
C LEU A 20 -0.50 -0.25 15.35
N ARG A 21 -0.79 -1.05 16.39
CA ARG A 21 -0.32 -2.43 16.50
C ARG A 21 -1.44 -3.39 16.89
N GLU A 22 -1.44 -4.59 16.29
CA GLU A 22 -2.26 -5.74 16.72
C GLU A 22 -3.77 -5.45 16.78
N LEU A 23 -4.28 -4.67 15.82
CA LEU A 23 -5.70 -4.31 15.78
C LEU A 23 -6.51 -5.27 14.91
N LYS A 24 -7.76 -5.47 15.33
CA LYS A 24 -8.83 -6.07 14.51
C LYS A 24 -9.89 -5.00 14.26
N ALA A 25 -9.68 -4.15 13.26
CA ALA A 25 -10.36 -2.86 13.17
C ALA A 25 -10.67 -2.46 11.72
N GLU A 26 -11.62 -1.57 11.54
CA GLU A 26 -11.69 -0.72 10.34
C GLU A 26 -10.94 0.58 10.61
N ILE A 27 -10.05 0.97 9.70
CA ILE A 27 -9.17 2.13 9.90
C ILE A 27 -9.34 3.08 8.73
N MET A 28 -9.82 4.29 9.01
CA MET A 28 -9.92 5.37 8.04
C MET A 28 -9.03 6.54 8.45
N LEU A 29 -8.02 6.83 7.63
CA LEU A 29 -7.15 8.00 7.82
C LEU A 29 -7.31 8.97 6.64
N ARG A 30 -7.60 10.24 6.93
CA ARG A 30 -7.76 11.28 5.91
C ARG A 30 -6.94 12.53 6.22
N GLY A 31 -6.32 13.12 5.19
CA GLY A 31 -5.73 14.45 5.30
C GLY A 31 -4.56 14.53 6.28
N LEU A 32 -3.76 13.47 6.42
CA LEU A 32 -2.63 13.46 7.36
C LEU A 32 -1.33 13.99 6.72
N LEU A 33 -0.58 14.74 7.53
CA LEU A 33 0.82 15.13 7.31
C LEU A 33 1.69 14.40 8.35
N ALA A 34 1.88 13.11 8.15
CA ALA A 34 2.25 12.20 9.24
C ALA A 34 3.25 11.13 8.83
N LYS A 35 3.90 10.52 9.81
CA LYS A 35 4.52 9.20 9.66
C LYS A 35 3.57 8.16 10.23
N VAL A 36 3.20 7.15 9.44
CA VAL A 36 2.22 6.14 9.84
C VAL A 36 2.87 4.76 9.82
N MET A 37 2.87 4.10 10.99
CA MET A 37 3.37 2.74 11.17
C MET A 37 2.25 1.83 11.62
N LEU A 38 1.92 0.84 10.79
CA LEU A 38 0.90 -0.17 11.07
C LEU A 38 1.53 -1.56 11.10
N ARG A 39 1.32 -2.31 12.18
CA ARG A 39 1.87 -3.66 12.36
C ARG A 39 0.86 -4.65 12.91
N GLY A 40 0.82 -5.87 12.39
CA GLY A 40 0.04 -6.95 13.00
C GLY A 40 -1.48 -6.79 12.83
N LEU A 41 -1.95 -6.14 11.76
CA LEU A 41 -3.37 -5.80 11.63
C LEU A 41 -4.20 -6.91 10.97
N LYS A 42 -5.43 -7.13 11.44
CA LYS A 42 -6.46 -7.85 10.67
C LYS A 42 -7.61 -6.89 10.43
N ALA A 43 -7.53 -6.11 9.37
CA ALA A 43 -8.25 -4.84 9.25
C ALA A 43 -8.58 -4.47 7.81
N ASP A 44 -9.65 -3.71 7.60
CA ASP A 44 -9.87 -2.99 6.35
C ASP A 44 -9.37 -1.55 6.54
N ILE A 45 -8.45 -1.13 5.66
CA ILE A 45 -7.69 0.12 5.82
C ILE A 45 -7.93 1.02 4.63
N MET A 46 -8.44 2.23 4.88
CA MET A 46 -8.63 3.26 3.88
C MET A 46 -7.79 4.50 4.22
N LEU A 47 -6.83 4.82 3.34
CA LEU A 47 -5.97 6.00 3.47
C LEU A 47 -6.23 6.96 2.32
N ARG A 48 -6.62 8.21 2.63
CA ARG A 48 -6.94 9.23 1.61
C ARG A 48 -6.25 10.57 1.87
N GLY A 49 -5.67 11.15 0.82
CA GLY A 49 -5.18 12.53 0.86
C GLY A 49 -4.02 12.73 1.84
N LEU A 50 -3.11 11.77 1.94
CA LEU A 50 -1.96 11.87 2.85
C LEU A 50 -0.73 12.42 2.11
N LYS A 51 0.02 13.26 2.82
CA LYS A 51 1.40 13.63 2.49
C LYS A 51 2.28 13.10 3.63
N ALA A 52 2.58 11.79 3.53
CA ALA A 52 3.01 10.97 4.65
C ALA A 52 3.96 9.84 4.24
N GLU A 53 4.87 9.44 5.13
CA GLU A 53 5.58 8.16 5.02
C GLU A 53 4.75 7.06 5.69
N ILE A 54 4.54 5.94 5.01
CA ILE A 54 3.63 4.87 5.48
C ILE A 54 4.37 3.53 5.44
N MET A 55 4.43 2.88 6.59
CA MET A 55 5.02 1.55 6.76
C MET A 55 3.94 0.57 7.25
N LEU A 56 3.77 -0.52 6.51
CA LEU A 56 2.80 -1.59 6.80
C LEU A 56 3.54 -2.91 6.92
N ARG A 57 3.35 -3.65 8.02
CA ARG A 57 4.02 -4.95 8.26
C ARG A 57 3.11 -5.98 8.91
N GLY A 58 3.05 -7.17 8.32
CA GLY A 58 2.34 -8.35 8.85
C GLY A 58 0.85 -8.09 9.11
N SER A 59 0.05 -7.96 8.05
CA SER A 59 -1.39 -7.77 8.17
C SER A 59 -2.14 -8.77 7.28
N LYS A 60 -3.35 -9.15 7.68
CA LYS A 60 -4.34 -9.81 6.82
C LYS A 60 -5.45 -8.79 6.60
N ALA A 61 -5.37 -8.03 5.51
CA ALA A 61 -6.10 -6.78 5.39
C ALA A 61 -6.50 -6.47 3.94
N LYS A 62 -7.63 -5.79 3.73
CA LYS A 62 -7.86 -5.07 2.47
C LYS A 62 -7.37 -3.65 2.63
N ILE A 63 -6.58 -3.18 1.69
CA ILE A 63 -5.97 -1.84 1.77
C ILE A 63 -6.32 -1.04 0.54
N MET A 64 -6.88 0.15 0.79
CA MET A 64 -7.19 1.13 -0.24
C MET A 64 -6.43 2.42 0.02
N LEU A 65 -5.58 2.79 -0.94
CA LEU A 65 -4.79 4.03 -0.92
C LEU A 65 -5.23 4.96 -2.04
N ARG A 66 -5.67 6.18 -1.71
CA ARG A 66 -6.11 7.17 -2.70
C ARG A 66 -5.48 8.55 -2.50
N GLY A 67 -4.93 9.12 -3.56
CA GLY A 67 -4.49 10.51 -3.58
C GLY A 67 -3.35 10.79 -2.59
N LEU A 68 -2.31 9.95 -2.60
CA LEU A 68 -1.12 10.17 -1.78
C LEU A 68 -0.09 10.96 -2.60
N LYS A 69 0.26 12.14 -2.11
CA LYS A 69 1.40 12.94 -2.61
C LYS A 69 2.51 12.82 -1.57
N ALA A 70 3.30 11.77 -1.64
CA ALA A 70 4.33 11.55 -0.64
C ALA A 70 5.51 10.77 -1.20
N LYS A 71 6.68 10.99 -0.59
CA LYS A 71 7.77 10.02 -0.59
C LYS A 71 7.33 8.88 0.31
N ILE A 72 6.28 8.15 -0.10
CA ILE A 72 6.07 6.83 0.44
C ILE A 72 7.36 6.13 -0.02
N MET A 73 8.34 5.95 0.87
CA MET A 73 8.89 4.62 0.99
C MET A 73 7.71 3.84 1.52
N ALA A 74 6.82 3.43 0.62
CA ALA A 74 5.97 2.31 0.89
C ALA A 74 6.96 1.15 0.85
N LYS A 75 7.80 1.05 1.88
CA LYS A 75 8.33 -0.21 2.37
C LYS A 75 7.14 -0.88 3.03
N VAL A 76 6.13 -1.10 2.19
CA VAL A 76 4.98 -1.91 2.45
C VAL A 76 5.58 -3.31 2.28
N MET A 77 6.39 -3.69 3.29
CA MET A 77 6.88 -5.04 3.44
C MET A 77 5.67 -5.86 3.80
N LEU A 78 4.89 -6.18 2.77
CA LEU A 78 3.77 -7.08 2.87
C LEU A 78 4.29 -8.51 2.95
N ARG A 79 5.11 -8.78 3.97
CA ARG A 79 5.66 -10.11 4.21
C ARG A 79 4.57 -10.94 4.88
N GLY A 80 4.04 -11.95 4.18
CA GLY A 80 3.03 -12.87 4.71
C GLY A 80 1.59 -12.38 4.56
N PHE A 81 1.26 -11.71 3.45
CA PHE A 81 -0.08 -11.15 3.23
C PHE A 81 -0.92 -12.04 2.31
N ALA A 82 -2.16 -12.31 2.73
CA ALA A 82 -3.28 -12.73 1.89
C ALA A 82 -4.28 -11.57 1.84
N ALA A 83 -4.37 -10.85 0.72
CA ALA A 83 -5.00 -9.53 0.69
C ALA A 83 -5.45 -9.05 -0.71
N LYS A 84 -6.34 -8.04 -0.74
CA LYS A 84 -6.65 -7.24 -1.93
C LYS A 84 -6.11 -5.83 -1.71
N GLU A 85 -5.26 -5.38 -2.63
CA GLU A 85 -4.65 -4.05 -2.60
C GLU A 85 -5.17 -3.22 -3.77
N MET A 86 -5.67 -2.02 -3.47
CA MET A 86 -6.02 -1.03 -4.48
C MET A 86 -5.29 0.27 -4.20
N ARG A 87 -4.57 0.78 -5.21
CA ARG A 87 -3.92 2.08 -5.12
C ARG A 87 -4.23 2.95 -6.32
N ARG A 88 -4.66 4.19 -6.07
CA ARG A 88 -5.06 5.14 -7.10
C ARG A 88 -4.46 6.53 -6.89
N GLY A 89 -3.89 7.08 -7.96
CA GLY A 89 -3.43 8.48 -7.98
C GLY A 89 -2.26 8.69 -7.01
N LEU A 90 -1.17 7.95 -7.20
CA LEU A 90 0.02 8.05 -6.35
C LEU A 90 1.19 8.68 -7.11
N LYS A 91 1.95 9.53 -6.43
CA LYS A 91 3.28 9.97 -6.86
C LYS A 91 4.29 9.55 -5.78
N ALA A 92 4.96 8.39 -5.94
CA ALA A 92 5.70 7.74 -4.85
C ALA A 92 6.70 6.64 -5.27
N LYS A 93 7.40 6.01 -4.30
CA LYS A 93 8.16 4.77 -4.48
C LYS A 93 7.45 3.61 -3.78
N VAL A 94 7.04 2.60 -4.52
CA VAL A 94 6.27 1.46 -3.96
C VAL A 94 7.12 0.20 -4.00
N MET A 95 7.31 -0.43 -2.84
CA MET A 95 7.94 -1.74 -2.71
C MET A 95 6.93 -2.74 -2.16
N LEU A 96 6.70 -3.84 -2.86
CA LEU A 96 5.86 -4.96 -2.44
C LEU A 96 6.71 -6.23 -2.37
N ARG A 97 6.69 -6.94 -1.23
CA ARG A 97 7.50 -8.15 -1.04
C ARG A 97 6.73 -9.24 -0.29
N GLY A 98 6.61 -10.45 -0.87
CA GLY A 98 6.08 -11.62 -0.16
C GLY A 98 4.56 -11.67 -0.04
N LEU A 99 3.83 -11.21 -1.07
CA LEU A 99 2.37 -11.31 -1.10
C LEU A 99 1.87 -12.55 -1.85
N VAL A 100 0.75 -13.07 -1.36
CA VAL A 100 -0.16 -13.95 -2.09
C VAL A 100 -1.51 -13.21 -2.24
N ALA A 101 -1.79 -12.59 -3.37
CA ALA A 101 -2.81 -11.53 -3.40
C ALA A 101 -3.31 -11.10 -4.79
N LYS A 102 -4.35 -10.25 -4.82
CA LYS A 102 -4.72 -9.44 -6.00
C LYS A 102 -4.30 -8.00 -5.79
N VAL A 103 -3.53 -7.45 -6.73
CA VAL A 103 -2.99 -6.09 -6.67
C VAL A 103 -3.47 -5.27 -7.85
N MET A 104 -4.13 -4.15 -7.58
CA MET A 104 -4.57 -3.18 -8.59
C MET A 104 -3.93 -1.81 -8.37
N LEU A 105 -3.19 -1.34 -9.37
CA LEU A 105 -2.51 -0.04 -9.34
C LEU A 105 -2.97 0.82 -10.52
N ILE A 106 -3.49 2.01 -10.24
CA ILE A 106 -4.09 2.91 -11.24
C ILE A 106 -3.52 4.33 -11.10
N GLY A 107 -3.08 4.93 -12.21
CA GLY A 107 -2.69 6.34 -12.23
C GLY A 107 -1.49 6.62 -11.32
N LEU A 108 -0.38 5.90 -11.51
CA LEU A 108 0.85 6.14 -10.73
C LEU A 108 1.90 6.85 -11.56
N ILE A 109 2.60 7.78 -10.90
CA ILE A 109 3.88 8.34 -11.36
C ILE A 109 4.94 7.93 -10.34
N ALA A 110 5.65 6.83 -10.59
CA ALA A 110 6.33 6.11 -9.50
C ALA A 110 7.47 5.16 -9.92
N LYS A 111 8.33 4.82 -8.96
CA LYS A 111 9.20 3.64 -9.05
C LYS A 111 8.57 2.47 -8.28
N LEU A 112 8.39 1.34 -8.95
CA LEU A 112 7.78 0.12 -8.43
C LEU A 112 8.83 -0.99 -8.30
N MET A 113 8.88 -1.64 -7.14
CA MET A 113 9.69 -2.84 -6.89
C MET A 113 8.79 -3.95 -6.35
N LEU A 114 8.67 -5.04 -7.09
CA LEU A 114 7.79 -6.16 -6.79
C LEU A 114 8.65 -7.43 -6.63
N ARG A 115 8.66 -8.05 -5.44
CA ARG A 115 9.50 -9.24 -5.17
C ARG A 115 8.74 -10.37 -4.47
N GLY A 116 8.84 -11.61 -4.96
CA GLY A 116 8.22 -12.76 -4.28
C GLY A 116 6.69 -12.61 -4.22
N LEU A 117 6.05 -12.42 -5.37
CA LEU A 117 4.58 -12.32 -5.45
C LEU A 117 4.01 -13.57 -6.12
N VAL A 118 2.96 -14.13 -5.53
CA VAL A 118 2.11 -15.16 -6.15
C VAL A 118 0.71 -14.56 -6.29
N ALA A 119 0.35 -14.04 -7.46
CA ALA A 119 -0.70 -13.02 -7.52
C ALA A 119 -1.34 -12.78 -8.89
N GLU A 120 -2.49 -12.09 -8.90
CA GLU A 120 -2.93 -11.31 -10.06
C GLU A 120 -2.52 -9.85 -9.88
N VAL A 121 -1.85 -9.26 -10.89
CA VAL A 121 -1.43 -7.86 -10.88
C VAL A 121 -2.03 -7.12 -12.07
N MET A 122 -2.82 -6.08 -11.80
CA MET A 122 -3.33 -5.16 -12.82
C MET A 122 -2.72 -3.78 -12.66
N LEU A 123 -2.06 -3.29 -13.71
CA LEU A 123 -1.45 -1.97 -13.77
C LEU A 123 -2.10 -1.13 -14.87
N ARG A 124 -2.68 0.03 -14.53
CA ARG A 124 -3.35 0.92 -15.51
C ARG A 124 -2.87 2.37 -15.39
N GLY A 125 -2.59 3.02 -16.52
CA GLY A 125 -2.27 4.45 -16.56
C GLY A 125 -0.99 4.79 -15.78
N LEU A 126 0.10 4.06 -16.04
CA LEU A 126 1.37 4.23 -15.31
C LEU A 126 2.40 5.01 -16.11
N LEU A 127 3.06 5.96 -15.44
CA LEU A 127 4.32 6.59 -15.85
C LEU A 127 5.41 6.19 -14.84
N ALA A 128 6.10 5.07 -15.08
CA ALA A 128 6.84 4.40 -14.01
C ALA A 128 8.07 3.62 -14.46
N LYS A 129 8.97 3.34 -13.51
CA LYS A 129 9.98 2.28 -13.65
C LYS A 129 9.55 1.09 -12.80
N VAL A 130 9.36 -0.08 -13.40
CA VAL A 130 8.89 -1.29 -12.73
C VAL A 130 10.01 -2.31 -12.68
N ILE A 131 10.34 -2.80 -11.49
CA ILE A 131 11.28 -3.90 -11.26
C ILE A 131 10.51 -5.06 -10.65
N ARG A 132 10.64 -6.24 -11.24
CA ARG A 132 9.94 -7.47 -10.83
C ARG A 132 10.97 -8.54 -10.56
N ARG A 133 10.92 -9.27 -9.44
CA ARG A 133 11.82 -10.41 -9.16
C ARG A 133 11.09 -11.54 -8.43
N GLY A 134 11.15 -12.78 -8.93
CA GLY A 134 10.46 -13.92 -8.31
C GLY A 134 8.94 -13.70 -8.27
N LEU A 135 8.33 -13.58 -9.45
CA LEU A 135 6.90 -13.32 -9.62
C LEU A 135 6.27 -14.54 -10.31
N LEU A 136 5.38 -15.24 -9.61
CA LEU A 136 4.52 -16.29 -10.16
C LEU A 136 3.10 -15.72 -10.27
N ALA A 137 2.85 -14.94 -11.33
CA ALA A 137 1.68 -14.09 -11.39
C ALA A 137 1.16 -13.83 -12.81
N LYS A 138 -0.16 -13.73 -12.94
CA LYS A 138 -0.80 -13.16 -14.12
C LYS A 138 -0.73 -11.63 -14.04
N VAL A 139 -0.12 -11.00 -15.04
CA VAL A 139 0.07 -9.54 -15.09
C VAL A 139 -0.68 -8.96 -16.27
N MET A 140 -1.57 -7.99 -16.01
CA MET A 140 -2.28 -7.21 -17.03
C MET A 140 -1.82 -5.76 -16.98
N LEU A 141 -1.43 -5.21 -18.13
CA LEU A 141 -0.92 -3.85 -18.29
C LEU A 141 -1.80 -3.09 -19.29
N ARG A 142 -2.29 -1.90 -18.94
CA ARG A 142 -3.08 -1.03 -19.86
C ARG A 142 -2.66 0.44 -19.74
N GLY A 143 -2.43 1.13 -20.86
CA GLY A 143 -2.06 2.55 -20.86
C GLY A 143 -0.74 2.82 -20.11
N LEU A 144 0.31 2.09 -20.47
CA LEU A 144 1.60 2.09 -19.78
C LEU A 144 2.63 2.89 -20.57
N LYS A 145 3.23 3.92 -19.96
CA LYS A 145 4.47 4.55 -20.43
C LYS A 145 5.55 4.27 -19.38
N ALA A 146 6.09 3.05 -19.38
CA ALA A 146 6.96 2.59 -18.32
C ALA A 146 8.02 1.58 -18.79
N LYS A 147 9.22 1.66 -18.20
CA LYS A 147 10.28 0.68 -18.40
C LYS A 147 10.12 -0.47 -17.40
N VAL A 148 9.88 -1.68 -17.91
CA VAL A 148 9.77 -2.89 -17.10
C VAL A 148 11.09 -3.64 -17.15
N MET A 149 11.62 -3.98 -15.98
CA MET A 149 12.81 -4.81 -15.82
C MET A 149 12.45 -6.03 -14.97
N LEU A 150 12.96 -7.19 -15.37
CA LEU A 150 12.77 -8.47 -14.69
C LEU A 150 13.87 -8.74 -13.65
#